data_AF-A0A356WWD3-F1
#
_entry.id   AF-A0A356WWD3-F1
#
_cell.length_a   1.000
_cell.length_b   1.000
_cell.length_c   1.000
_cell.angle_alpha   90.00
_cell.angle_beta   90.00
_cell.angle_gamma   90.00
#
_symmetry.space_group_name_H-M   'P 1'
#
loop_
_entity.id
_entity.type
_entity.pdbx_description
1 polymer ?
#
loop_
_entity_poly.entity_id
_entity_poly.type
_entity_poly.pdbx_seq_one_letter_code
_entity_poly.pdbx_strand_id
1 'polypeptide(L)'
;MFDNSKRAFIAINDEAEVCLIPKMANRHGLITGATGTGKTVTLQTLSETFSEMGVPVFAADMKGDLSGVAKTGGNKESVSKRVDGYKLGKKGFEFKGFPVRFWDVFGEQGHPVRTTVTEMGPMLLERLLQLNETQGAVLTMVFKIADDNNLLLLDLKDLQKMIQFVGDNRAKYTTEYGNISPASIGAIQRALLRLESEGADKFFGEPELVITDFMQTEQGRGVINILAADKLMNSPRVYTTFLLWLLDDLFNNLPEVGDMDKPKLVFFFDEAHMLFNDMPKPLLEKVEQIV
;
A
#
# COMPACT_ATOMS: atom_id res chain seq x y z
N MET A 1 12.59 6.88 17.96
CA MET A 1 13.17 7.31 19.24
C MET A 1 14.54 6.65 19.37
N PHE A 2 15.58 7.45 19.53
CA PHE A 2 16.89 6.97 19.92
C PHE A 2 17.11 7.19 21.41
N ASP A 3 17.73 6.23 22.08
CA ASP A 3 18.23 6.47 23.43
C ASP A 3 19.46 7.39 23.43
N ASN A 4 19.96 7.74 24.61
CA ASN A 4 21.18 8.56 24.75
C ASN A 4 22.43 7.94 24.11
N SER A 5 22.44 6.63 23.85
CA SER A 5 23.51 5.90 23.18
C SER A 5 23.25 5.71 21.68
N LYS A 6 22.25 6.40 21.12
CA LYS A 6 21.80 6.30 19.72
C LYS A 6 21.33 4.90 19.30
N ARG A 7 20.78 4.13 20.23
CA ARG A 7 20.12 2.84 19.94
C ARG A 7 18.63 3.05 19.70
N ALA A 8 18.06 2.32 18.75
CA ALA A 8 16.66 2.44 18.34
C ALA A 8 15.72 1.97 19.47
N PHE A 9 15.33 2.88 20.35
CA PHE A 9 14.60 2.60 21.58
C PHE A 9 13.10 2.50 21.30
N ILE A 10 12.49 1.38 21.68
CA ILE A 10 11.10 1.05 21.29
C ILE A 10 10.19 0.72 22.47
N ALA A 11 10.73 0.28 23.62
CA ALA A 11 9.93 -0.02 24.80
C ALA A 11 10.77 0.03 26.09
N ILE A 12 10.10 0.14 27.23
CA ILE A 12 10.71 0.09 28.57
C ILE A 12 9.91 -0.88 29.45
N ASN A 13 10.60 -1.67 30.25
CA ASN A 13 10.01 -2.40 31.37
C ASN A 13 10.74 -1.99 32.67
N ASP A 14 10.37 -2.61 33.80
CA ASP A 14 10.92 -2.24 35.11
C ASP A 14 12.43 -2.51 35.24
N GLU A 15 12.97 -3.41 34.40
CA GLU A 15 14.35 -3.89 34.50
C GLU A 15 15.28 -3.32 33.42
N ALA A 16 14.74 -2.96 32.25
CA ALA A 16 15.53 -2.66 31.07
C ALA A 16 14.83 -1.75 30.05
N GLU A 17 15.68 -1.04 29.31
CA GLU A 17 15.32 -0.41 28.03
C GLU A 17 15.40 -1.45 26.92
N VAL A 18 14.35 -1.54 26.10
CA VAL A 18 14.27 -2.45 24.96
C VAL A 18 14.52 -1.65 23.69
N CYS A 19 15.59 -2.02 22.99
CA CYS A 19 15.98 -1.42 21.71
C CYS A 19 15.84 -2.44 20.57
N LEU A 20 15.40 -1.95 19.42
CA LEU A 20 15.40 -2.69 18.17
C LEU A 20 16.84 -2.83 17.65
N ILE A 21 17.19 -4.02 17.18
CA ILE A 21 18.44 -4.25 16.43
C ILE A 21 18.14 -3.93 14.96
N PRO A 22 18.75 -2.88 14.36
CA PRO A 22 18.43 -2.45 12.99
C PRO A 22 18.51 -3.57 11.95
N LYS A 23 19.54 -4.42 12.02
CA LYS A 23 19.71 -5.55 11.11
C LYS A 23 18.59 -6.58 11.23
N MET A 24 18.01 -6.75 12.43
CA MET A 24 16.88 -7.67 12.63
C MET A 24 15.59 -7.12 12.04
N ALA A 25 15.48 -5.81 11.80
CA ALA A 25 14.32 -5.18 11.19
C ALA A 25 14.19 -5.40 9.67
N ASN A 26 15.17 -6.06 9.03
CA ASN A 26 15.01 -6.58 7.67
C ASN A 26 14.11 -7.82 7.60
N ARG A 27 13.75 -8.40 8.76
CA ARG A 27 12.80 -9.50 8.85
C ARG A 27 11.40 -8.94 9.10
N HIS A 28 10.38 -9.66 8.62
CA HIS A 28 9.00 -9.29 8.89
C HIS A 28 8.65 -9.43 10.38
N GLY A 29 7.71 -8.62 10.83
CA GLY A 29 7.26 -8.57 12.21
C GLY A 29 5.74 -8.48 12.31
N LEU A 30 5.18 -8.91 13.44
CA LEU A 30 3.76 -8.89 13.72
C LEU A 30 3.48 -8.07 14.98
N ILE A 31 2.63 -7.05 14.86
CA ILE A 31 2.10 -6.29 16.00
C ILE A 31 0.68 -6.79 16.25
N THR A 32 0.48 -7.52 17.34
CA THR A 32 -0.83 -8.06 17.72
C THR A 32 -1.28 -7.53 19.07
N GLY A 33 -2.60 -7.45 19.25
CA GLY A 33 -3.23 -6.87 20.43
C GLY A 33 -4.71 -6.59 20.20
N ALA A 34 -5.50 -6.64 21.26
CA ALA A 34 -6.90 -6.27 21.22
C ALA A 34 -7.07 -4.77 20.94
N THR A 35 -8.30 -4.34 20.61
CA THR A 35 -8.60 -2.92 20.45
C THR A 35 -8.28 -2.16 21.73
N GLY A 36 -7.59 -1.03 21.61
CA GLY A 36 -7.21 -0.20 22.75
C GLY A 36 -5.94 -0.63 23.49
N THR A 37 -5.25 -1.71 23.09
CA THR A 37 -4.02 -2.17 23.76
C THR A 37 -2.74 -1.47 23.27
N GLY A 38 -2.86 -0.38 22.50
CA GLY A 38 -1.71 0.44 22.09
C GLY A 38 -1.04 0.04 20.77
N LYS A 39 -1.71 -0.73 19.90
CA LYS A 39 -1.21 -1.05 18.54
C LYS A 39 -0.80 0.21 17.76
N THR A 40 -1.69 1.20 17.72
CA THR A 40 -1.46 2.50 17.06
C THR A 40 -0.25 3.25 17.63
N VAL A 41 -0.12 3.30 18.96
CA VAL A 41 1.03 3.96 19.62
C VAL A 41 2.33 3.24 19.29
N THR A 42 2.30 1.90 19.21
CA THR A 42 3.44 1.08 18.83
C THR A 42 3.85 1.34 17.39
N LEU A 43 2.89 1.33 16.45
CA LEU A 43 3.10 1.65 15.04
C LEU A 43 3.71 3.05 14.87
N GLN A 44 3.14 4.04 15.56
CA GLN A 44 3.66 5.41 15.56
C GLN A 44 5.10 5.47 16.06
N THR A 45 5.37 4.89 17.23
CA THR A 45 6.72 4.89 17.84
C THR A 45 7.75 4.21 16.94
N LEU A 46 7.38 3.09 16.30
CA LEU A 46 8.25 2.40 15.35
C LEU A 46 8.47 3.23 14.08
N SER A 47 7.42 3.85 13.53
CA SER A 47 7.52 4.70 12.34
C SER A 47 8.46 5.88 12.57
N GLU A 48 8.32 6.56 13.71
CA GLU A 48 9.23 7.62 14.15
C GLU A 48 10.67 7.10 14.29
N THR A 49 10.85 5.92 14.90
CA THR A 49 12.17 5.31 15.09
C THR A 49 12.86 4.96 13.77
N PHE A 50 12.15 4.34 12.82
CA PHE A 50 12.67 4.07 11.49
C PHE A 50 13.00 5.36 10.74
N SER A 51 12.14 6.36 10.81
CA SER A 51 12.40 7.68 10.23
C SER A 51 13.70 8.28 10.78
N GLU A 52 13.93 8.27 12.11
CA GLU A 52 15.19 8.75 12.67
C GLU A 52 16.41 7.94 12.22
N MET A 53 16.24 6.64 12.00
CA MET A 53 17.29 5.78 11.44
C MET A 53 17.59 6.06 9.96
N GLY A 54 16.89 7.01 9.33
CA GLY A 54 17.02 7.27 7.89
C GLY A 54 16.34 6.20 7.04
N VAL A 55 15.40 5.45 7.61
CA VAL A 55 14.61 4.41 6.94
C VAL A 55 13.23 4.99 6.63
N PRO A 56 12.87 5.16 5.35
CA PRO A 56 11.53 5.59 4.96
C PRO A 56 10.49 4.56 5.39
N VAL A 57 9.29 5.04 5.69
CA VAL A 57 8.18 4.21 6.17
C VAL A 57 6.98 4.45 5.28
N PHE A 58 6.21 3.41 5.00
CA PHE A 58 4.88 3.52 4.43
C PHE A 58 3.85 2.95 5.41
N ALA A 59 2.74 3.66 5.60
CA ALA A 59 1.63 3.18 6.40
C ALA A 59 0.30 3.68 5.82
N ALA A 60 -0.71 2.80 5.82
CA ALA A 60 -2.08 3.20 5.56
C ALA A 60 -2.73 3.72 6.84
N ASP A 61 -3.14 4.98 6.86
CA ASP A 61 -3.79 5.61 8.00
C ASP A 61 -5.30 5.63 7.79
N MET A 62 -5.97 4.62 8.33
CA MET A 62 -7.41 4.45 8.25
C MET A 62 -8.18 5.32 9.26
N LYS A 63 -7.54 5.63 10.40
CA LYS A 63 -8.18 6.29 11.54
C LYS A 63 -7.72 7.74 11.74
N GLY A 64 -6.76 8.20 10.94
CA GLY A 64 -6.12 9.51 11.07
C GLY A 64 -5.14 9.59 12.24
N ASP A 65 -4.81 8.45 12.86
CA ASP A 65 -4.04 8.41 14.10
C ASP A 65 -2.54 8.64 13.85
N LEU A 66 -2.04 8.31 12.66
CA LEU A 66 -0.61 8.42 12.32
C LEU A 66 -0.26 9.80 11.75
N SER A 67 -1.19 10.45 11.07
CA SER A 67 -1.01 11.78 10.45
C SER A 67 -0.39 12.84 11.38
N GLY A 68 -0.63 12.72 12.69
CA GLY A 68 -0.12 13.63 13.71
C GLY A 68 1.41 13.72 13.82
N VAL A 69 2.16 12.73 13.34
CA VAL A 69 3.64 12.70 13.41
C VAL A 69 4.31 13.82 12.60
N ALA A 70 3.58 14.46 11.67
CA ALA A 70 4.06 15.61 10.90
C ALA A 70 4.27 16.86 11.77
N LYS A 71 3.61 16.95 12.93
CA LYS A 71 3.65 18.11 13.83
C LYS A 71 4.41 17.77 15.10
N THR A 72 4.98 18.81 15.72
CA THR A 72 5.55 18.69 17.06
C THR A 72 4.46 18.30 18.06
N GLY A 73 4.72 17.24 18.84
CA GLY A 73 3.81 16.77 19.89
C GLY A 73 3.78 17.67 21.14
N GLY A 74 3.27 17.11 22.24
CA GLY A 74 3.21 17.80 23.55
C GLY A 74 1.87 18.48 23.86
N ASN A 75 0.89 18.35 22.97
CA ASN A 75 -0.46 18.90 23.11
C ASN A 75 -1.43 18.01 23.93
N LYS A 76 -1.08 16.74 24.18
CA LYS A 76 -1.91 15.78 24.95
C LYS A 76 -1.33 15.56 26.34
N GLU A 77 -2.06 15.98 27.38
CA GLU A 77 -1.64 15.83 28.79
C GLU A 77 -1.35 14.37 29.18
N SER A 78 -2.12 13.42 28.64
CA SER A 78 -1.92 11.98 28.88
C SER A 78 -0.60 11.45 28.33
N VAL A 79 -0.09 12.04 27.24
CA VAL A 79 1.21 11.68 26.67
C VAL A 79 2.32 12.33 27.50
N SER A 80 2.19 13.62 27.83
CA SER A 80 3.16 14.33 28.66
C SER A 80 3.36 13.66 30.03
N LYS A 81 2.27 13.25 30.70
CA LYS A 81 2.35 12.49 31.96
C LYS A 81 3.12 11.17 31.85
N ARG A 82 2.99 10.46 30.73
CA ARG A 82 3.76 9.20 30.49
C ARG A 82 5.23 9.49 30.23
N VAL A 83 5.51 10.50 29.41
CA VAL A 83 6.88 10.95 29.11
C VAL A 83 7.60 11.32 30.40
N ASP A 84 6.95 12.08 31.27
CA ASP A 84 7.50 12.48 32.58
C ASP A 84 7.61 11.29 33.54
N GLY A 85 6.57 10.46 33.62
CA GLY A 85 6.52 9.28 34.49
C GLY A 85 7.65 8.28 34.22
N TYR A 86 7.93 7.99 32.95
CA TYR A 86 9.04 7.13 32.54
C TYR A 86 10.37 7.88 32.36
N LYS A 87 10.40 9.19 32.66
CA LYS A 87 11.57 10.08 32.52
C LYS A 87 12.19 9.99 31.12
N LEU A 88 11.36 9.88 30.08
CA LEU A 88 11.83 9.64 28.70
C LEU A 88 12.71 10.78 28.19
N GLY A 89 12.49 12.03 28.63
CA GLY A 89 13.36 13.15 28.28
C GLY A 89 14.83 12.94 28.72
N LYS A 90 15.06 12.26 29.85
CA LYS A 90 16.41 11.87 30.29
C LYS A 90 16.99 10.72 29.47
N LYS A 91 16.18 10.04 28.68
CA LYS A 91 16.55 8.92 27.81
C LYS A 91 16.64 9.33 26.34
N GLY A 92 16.59 10.63 26.03
CA GLY A 92 16.76 11.14 24.66
C GLY A 92 15.44 11.40 23.91
N PHE A 93 14.29 11.24 24.55
CA PHE A 93 13.00 11.62 23.95
C PHE A 93 12.86 13.15 23.84
N GLU A 94 12.37 13.59 22.69
CA GLU A 94 12.03 14.98 22.42
C GLU A 94 10.73 15.04 21.61
N PHE A 95 9.84 15.97 21.95
CA PHE A 95 8.69 16.27 21.09
C PHE A 95 9.18 16.97 19.83
N LYS A 96 8.93 16.37 18.67
CA LYS A 96 9.31 16.93 17.37
C LYS A 96 8.43 16.39 16.26
N GLY A 97 8.41 17.10 15.14
CA GLY A 97 7.79 16.64 13.90
C GLY A 97 8.76 15.81 13.05
N PHE A 98 8.19 14.95 12.21
CA PHE A 98 8.88 14.11 11.25
C PHE A 98 8.57 14.53 9.82
N PRO A 99 9.46 14.24 8.85
CA PRO A 99 9.14 14.45 7.44
C PRO A 99 8.03 13.47 7.04
N VAL A 100 6.91 14.01 6.58
CA VAL A 100 5.71 13.24 6.24
C VAL A 100 5.27 13.61 4.83
N ARG A 101 4.89 12.61 4.04
CA ARG A 101 4.21 12.79 2.76
C ARG A 101 2.87 12.08 2.79
N PHE A 102 1.82 12.83 2.43
CA PHE A 102 0.47 12.30 2.34
C PHE A 102 0.20 11.82 0.92
N TRP A 103 -0.43 10.66 0.82
CA TRP A 103 -0.80 9.98 -0.41
C TRP A 103 -2.29 9.69 -0.39
N ASP A 104 -2.97 9.80 -1.51
CA ASP A 104 -4.42 9.59 -1.59
C ASP A 104 -4.80 9.04 -2.97
N VAL A 105 -5.55 7.93 -3.00
CA VAL A 105 -6.07 7.33 -4.23
C VAL A 105 -7.03 8.27 -4.97
N PHE A 106 -7.78 9.08 -4.23
CA PHE A 106 -8.75 10.02 -4.81
C PHE A 106 -8.17 11.43 -5.01
N GLY A 107 -6.95 11.69 -4.54
CA GLY A 107 -6.20 12.93 -4.74
C GLY A 107 -6.76 14.15 -4.00
N GLU A 108 -7.45 13.98 -2.88
CA GLU A 108 -8.07 15.06 -2.12
C GLU A 108 -7.25 15.50 -0.90
N GLN A 109 -6.63 14.54 -0.20
CA GLN A 109 -5.92 14.76 1.08
C GLN A 109 -4.40 14.60 0.96
N GLY A 110 -3.89 14.29 -0.24
CA GLY A 110 -2.48 14.03 -0.46
C GLY A 110 -2.12 13.97 -1.94
N HIS A 111 -0.88 13.58 -2.22
CA HIS A 111 -0.43 13.30 -3.58
C HIS A 111 -1.26 12.17 -4.18
N PRO A 112 -1.78 12.34 -5.41
CA PRO A 112 -2.59 11.33 -6.05
C PRO A 112 -1.74 10.07 -6.27
N VAL A 113 -2.23 8.94 -5.78
CA VAL A 113 -1.65 7.64 -6.12
C VAL A 113 -2.34 7.13 -7.36
N ARG A 114 -1.57 6.78 -8.38
CA ARG A 114 -2.09 6.27 -9.65
C ARG A 114 -1.28 5.10 -10.16
N THR A 115 -1.91 4.31 -11.01
CA THR A 115 -1.31 3.25 -11.80
C THR A 115 -2.05 3.13 -13.12
N THR A 116 -1.49 2.47 -14.13
CA THR A 116 -2.19 2.26 -15.40
C THR A 116 -3.00 0.96 -15.37
N VAL A 117 -4.00 0.84 -16.26
CA VAL A 117 -4.73 -0.43 -16.44
C VAL A 117 -3.78 -1.54 -16.89
N THR A 118 -2.82 -1.23 -17.77
CA THR A 118 -1.79 -2.16 -18.20
C THR A 118 -0.94 -2.65 -17.02
N GLU A 119 -0.45 -1.74 -16.18
CA GLU A 119 0.39 -2.10 -15.02
C GLU A 119 -0.37 -2.90 -13.96
N MET A 120 -1.66 -2.59 -13.73
CA MET A 120 -2.51 -3.39 -12.86
C MET A 120 -2.69 -4.84 -13.36
N GLY A 121 -2.79 -4.99 -14.69
CA GLY A 121 -2.96 -6.27 -15.34
C GLY A 121 -4.34 -6.93 -15.13
N PRO A 122 -4.63 -8.00 -15.88
CA PRO A 122 -5.95 -8.63 -15.88
C PRO A 122 -6.28 -9.33 -14.55
N MET A 123 -5.29 -9.88 -13.85
CA MET A 123 -5.50 -10.64 -12.61
C MET A 123 -6.02 -9.76 -11.46
N LEU A 124 -5.40 -8.60 -11.22
CA LEU A 124 -5.84 -7.69 -10.15
C LEU A 124 -7.14 -6.99 -10.54
N LEU A 125 -7.36 -6.72 -11.83
CA LEU A 125 -8.62 -6.18 -12.33
C LEU A 125 -9.78 -7.18 -12.24
N GLU A 126 -9.54 -8.48 -12.49
CA GLU A 126 -10.54 -9.53 -12.32
C GLU A 126 -11.12 -9.47 -10.90
N ARG A 127 -10.24 -9.35 -9.91
CA ARG A 127 -10.60 -9.19 -8.51
C ARG A 127 -11.33 -7.88 -8.24
N LEU A 128 -10.77 -6.75 -8.70
CA LEU A 128 -11.36 -5.42 -8.48
C LEU A 128 -12.79 -5.35 -9.01
N LEU A 129 -13.02 -5.96 -10.17
CA LEU A 129 -14.30 -6.02 -10.86
C LEU A 129 -15.20 -7.16 -10.38
N GLN A 130 -14.70 -8.04 -9.50
CA GLN A 130 -15.37 -9.24 -8.98
C GLN A 130 -15.91 -10.15 -10.08
N LEU A 131 -15.06 -10.41 -11.06
CA LEU A 131 -15.39 -11.27 -12.18
C LEU A 131 -15.32 -12.74 -11.75
N ASN A 132 -16.12 -13.58 -12.42
CA ASN A 132 -15.94 -15.03 -12.33
C ASN A 132 -14.85 -15.51 -13.30
N GLU A 133 -14.45 -16.77 -13.19
CA GLU A 133 -13.37 -17.37 -14.00
C GLU A 133 -13.57 -17.18 -15.52
N THR A 134 -14.80 -17.31 -16.01
CA THR A 134 -15.11 -17.13 -17.44
C THR A 134 -14.98 -15.67 -17.87
N GLN A 135 -15.38 -14.72 -17.02
CA GLN A 135 -15.23 -13.29 -17.26
C GLN A 135 -13.76 -12.87 -17.13
N GLY A 136 -13.03 -13.42 -16.18
CA GLY A 136 -11.58 -13.24 -16.01
C GLY A 136 -10.81 -13.73 -17.23
N ALA A 137 -11.10 -14.93 -17.72
CA ALA A 137 -10.51 -15.45 -18.96
C ALA A 137 -10.77 -14.52 -20.16
N VAL A 138 -11.98 -13.96 -20.27
CA VAL A 138 -12.29 -12.95 -21.30
C VAL A 138 -11.49 -11.67 -21.11
N LEU A 139 -11.36 -11.17 -19.88
CA LEU A 139 -10.54 -10.00 -19.59
C LEU A 139 -9.08 -10.24 -19.97
N THR A 140 -8.51 -11.40 -19.63
CA THR A 140 -7.15 -11.80 -20.02
C THR A 140 -6.98 -11.84 -21.54
N MET A 141 -7.96 -12.37 -22.28
CA MET A 141 -7.93 -12.32 -23.76
C MET A 141 -7.95 -10.88 -24.28
N VAL A 142 -8.75 -9.99 -23.68
CA VAL A 142 -8.80 -8.58 -24.07
C VAL A 142 -7.43 -7.91 -23.89
N PHE A 143 -6.75 -8.16 -22.77
CA PHE A 143 -5.40 -7.69 -22.52
C PHE A 143 -4.41 -8.23 -23.56
N LYS A 144 -4.44 -9.53 -23.82
CA LYS A 144 -3.55 -10.15 -24.80
C LYS A 144 -3.74 -9.57 -26.20
N ILE A 145 -4.97 -9.32 -26.63
CA ILE A 145 -5.27 -8.66 -27.91
C ILE A 145 -4.74 -7.23 -27.91
N ALA A 146 -4.84 -6.48 -26.79
CA ALA A 146 -4.28 -5.14 -26.71
C ALA A 146 -2.75 -5.16 -26.86
N ASP A 147 -2.06 -6.06 -26.16
CA ASP A 147 -0.61 -6.25 -26.24
C ASP A 147 -0.16 -6.62 -27.66
N ASP A 148 -0.84 -7.57 -28.31
CA ASP A 148 -0.51 -8.00 -29.67
C ASP A 148 -0.72 -6.90 -30.72
N ASN A 149 -1.49 -5.86 -30.37
CA ASN A 149 -1.68 -4.65 -31.18
C ASN A 149 -0.86 -3.45 -30.68
N ASN A 150 0.05 -3.63 -29.72
CA ASN A 150 0.84 -2.58 -29.07
C ASN A 150 -0.01 -1.43 -28.51
N LEU A 151 -1.16 -1.76 -27.91
CA LEU A 151 -2.07 -0.79 -27.30
C LEU A 151 -1.91 -0.82 -25.79
N LEU A 152 -1.28 0.22 -25.25
CA LEU A 152 -1.27 0.46 -23.79
C LEU A 152 -2.64 0.96 -23.34
N LEU A 153 -3.14 0.40 -22.25
CA LEU A 153 -4.38 0.79 -21.61
C LEU A 153 -4.04 1.63 -20.39
N LEU A 154 -4.28 2.94 -20.47
CA LEU A 154 -3.87 3.86 -19.40
C LEU A 154 -4.94 3.94 -18.31
N ASP A 155 -6.20 4.10 -18.73
CA ASP A 155 -7.33 4.32 -17.83
C ASP A 155 -8.50 3.35 -18.06
N LEU A 156 -9.55 3.48 -17.24
CA LEU A 156 -10.75 2.65 -17.38
C LEU A 156 -11.50 2.88 -18.70
N LYS A 157 -11.37 4.05 -19.33
CA LYS A 157 -12.04 4.36 -20.61
C LYS A 157 -11.35 3.65 -21.76
N ASP A 158 -10.03 3.55 -21.73
CA ASP A 158 -9.26 2.75 -22.68
C ASP A 158 -9.64 1.27 -22.57
N LEU A 159 -9.69 0.73 -21.35
CA LEU A 159 -10.15 -0.64 -21.12
C LEU A 159 -11.59 -0.85 -21.62
N GLN A 160 -12.48 0.09 -21.33
CA GLN A 160 -13.87 0.05 -21.76
C GLN A 160 -13.97 -0.01 -23.29
N LYS A 161 -13.24 0.86 -24.00
CA LYS A 161 -13.19 0.87 -25.46
C LYS A 161 -12.57 -0.41 -26.01
N MET A 162 -11.53 -0.93 -25.37
CA MET A 162 -10.87 -2.15 -25.81
C MET A 162 -11.80 -3.37 -25.67
N ILE A 163 -12.53 -3.48 -24.57
CA ILE A 163 -13.56 -4.50 -24.37
C ILE A 163 -14.67 -4.38 -25.43
N GLN A 164 -15.12 -3.16 -25.72
CA GLN A 164 -16.13 -2.93 -26.76
C GLN A 164 -15.60 -3.37 -28.13
N PHE A 165 -14.40 -2.94 -28.50
CA PHE A 165 -13.76 -3.28 -29.76
C PHE A 165 -13.61 -4.80 -29.94
N VAL A 166 -13.14 -5.50 -28.91
CA VAL A 166 -13.05 -6.97 -28.92
C VAL A 166 -14.45 -7.59 -29.05
N GLY A 167 -15.45 -7.06 -28.35
CA GLY A 167 -16.86 -7.46 -28.44
C GLY A 167 -17.48 -7.28 -29.83
N ASP A 168 -17.19 -6.19 -30.51
CA ASP A 168 -17.71 -5.91 -31.86
C ASP A 168 -17.02 -6.78 -32.91
N ASN A 169 -15.77 -7.19 -32.66
CA ASN A 169 -14.94 -7.94 -33.59
C ASN A 169 -14.72 -9.42 -33.20
N ARG A 170 -15.55 -9.99 -32.32
CA ARG A 170 -15.34 -11.34 -31.76
C ARG A 170 -15.08 -12.43 -32.78
N ALA A 171 -15.81 -12.44 -33.90
CA ALA A 171 -15.66 -13.44 -34.95
C ALA A 171 -14.24 -13.50 -35.51
N LYS A 172 -13.52 -12.37 -35.52
CA LYS A 172 -12.12 -12.27 -35.93
C LYS A 172 -11.18 -12.93 -34.90
N TYR A 173 -11.47 -12.77 -33.62
CA TYR A 173 -10.59 -13.23 -32.53
C TYR A 173 -10.86 -14.66 -32.08
N THR A 174 -12.04 -15.22 -32.38
CA THR A 174 -12.45 -16.55 -31.90
C THR A 174 -11.47 -17.67 -32.21
N THR A 175 -10.89 -17.68 -33.42
CA THR A 175 -9.99 -18.77 -33.84
C THR A 175 -8.64 -18.72 -33.13
N GLU A 176 -8.14 -17.53 -32.85
CA GLU A 176 -6.78 -17.33 -32.32
C GLU A 176 -6.75 -17.30 -30.79
N TYR A 177 -7.74 -16.64 -30.16
CA TYR A 177 -7.78 -16.42 -28.71
C TYR A 177 -8.80 -17.31 -28.00
N GLY A 178 -9.77 -17.87 -28.73
CA GLY A 178 -10.88 -18.64 -28.18
C GLY A 178 -12.18 -17.85 -28.12
N ASN A 179 -13.24 -18.51 -27.63
CA ASN A 179 -14.59 -17.95 -27.69
C ASN A 179 -14.81 -16.80 -26.68
N ILE A 180 -15.27 -15.66 -27.19
CA ILE A 180 -15.55 -14.46 -26.39
C ILE A 180 -17.06 -14.25 -26.29
N SER A 181 -17.65 -14.60 -25.14
CA SER A 181 -19.11 -14.55 -24.95
C SER A 181 -19.64 -13.10 -24.88
N PRO A 182 -20.77 -12.78 -25.57
CA PRO A 182 -21.44 -11.48 -25.43
C PRO A 182 -21.83 -11.18 -23.98
N ALA A 183 -22.22 -12.22 -23.23
CA ALA A 183 -22.65 -12.08 -21.85
C ALA A 183 -21.49 -11.63 -20.94
N SER A 184 -20.28 -12.18 -21.16
CA SER A 184 -19.08 -11.80 -20.41
C SER A 184 -18.69 -10.36 -20.70
N ILE A 185 -18.67 -9.94 -21.98
CA ILE A 185 -18.40 -8.54 -22.37
C ILE A 185 -19.36 -7.58 -21.64
N GLY A 186 -20.67 -7.86 -21.69
CA GLY A 186 -21.66 -7.03 -21.00
C GLY A 186 -21.51 -7.01 -19.48
N ALA A 187 -21.07 -8.12 -18.86
CA ALA A 187 -20.81 -8.19 -17.43
C ALA A 187 -19.61 -7.33 -17.02
N ILE A 188 -18.49 -7.42 -17.76
CA ILE A 188 -17.28 -6.62 -17.49
C ILE A 188 -17.57 -5.13 -17.67
N GLN A 189 -18.28 -4.74 -18.74
CA GLN A 189 -18.71 -3.36 -18.98
C GLN A 189 -19.52 -2.78 -17.80
N ARG A 190 -20.49 -3.54 -17.27
CA ARG A 190 -21.26 -3.10 -16.09
C ARG A 190 -20.42 -3.03 -14.81
N ALA A 191 -19.41 -3.88 -14.69
CA ALA A 191 -18.48 -3.83 -13.55
C ALA A 191 -17.62 -2.56 -13.61
N LEU A 192 -17.12 -2.20 -14.78
CA LEU A 192 -16.36 -0.96 -14.99
C LEU A 192 -17.19 0.29 -14.67
N LEU A 193 -18.44 0.37 -15.15
CA LEU A 193 -19.33 1.51 -14.86
C LEU A 193 -19.61 1.68 -13.35
N ARG A 194 -19.74 0.57 -12.61
CA ARG A 194 -19.89 0.60 -11.15
C ARG A 194 -18.62 1.12 -10.48
N LEU A 195 -17.46 0.66 -10.92
CA LEU A 195 -16.17 1.08 -10.39
C LEU A 195 -15.93 2.59 -10.62
N GLU A 196 -16.28 3.10 -11.81
CA GLU A 196 -16.24 4.53 -12.12
C GLU A 196 -17.20 5.35 -11.22
N SER A 197 -18.40 4.82 -10.95
CA SER A 197 -19.35 5.45 -10.02
C SER A 197 -18.83 5.49 -8.57
N GLU A 198 -17.92 4.58 -8.20
CA GLU A 198 -17.23 4.54 -6.90
C GLU A 198 -15.99 5.47 -6.86
N GLY A 199 -15.69 6.20 -7.95
CA GLY A 199 -14.60 7.17 -8.03
C GLY A 199 -13.21 6.55 -8.23
N ALA A 200 -13.14 5.26 -8.55
CA ALA A 200 -11.88 4.55 -8.76
C ALA A 200 -11.26 4.85 -10.14
N ASP A 201 -11.94 5.56 -11.02
CA ASP A 201 -11.35 6.11 -12.25
C ASP A 201 -10.17 7.03 -11.95
N LYS A 202 -10.19 7.75 -10.81
CA LYS A 202 -9.08 8.61 -10.37
C LYS A 202 -7.78 7.86 -10.06
N PHE A 203 -7.88 6.56 -9.76
CA PHE A 203 -6.73 5.70 -9.48
C PHE A 203 -6.01 5.27 -10.76
N PHE A 204 -6.71 5.26 -11.90
CA PHE A 204 -6.15 4.79 -13.17
C PHE A 204 -5.69 5.95 -14.06
N GLY A 205 -4.42 5.94 -14.45
CA GLY A 205 -3.82 6.90 -15.38
C GLY A 205 -2.42 7.33 -14.97
N GLU A 206 -1.92 8.37 -15.65
CA GLU A 206 -0.57 8.89 -15.46
C GLU A 206 -0.54 10.23 -14.66
N PRO A 207 0.59 10.61 -14.04
CA PRO A 207 1.78 9.79 -13.85
C PRO A 207 1.51 8.67 -12.85
N GLU A 208 2.01 7.47 -13.15
CA GLU A 208 1.96 6.34 -12.22
C GLU A 208 2.90 6.58 -11.03
N LEU A 209 2.56 5.99 -9.89
CA LEU A 209 3.41 5.99 -8.71
C LEU A 209 4.69 5.21 -9.01
N VAL A 210 5.84 5.81 -8.73
CA VAL A 210 7.12 5.12 -8.77
C VAL A 210 7.52 4.74 -7.34
N ILE A 211 7.77 3.46 -7.05
CA ILE A 211 8.14 2.99 -5.71
C ILE A 211 9.26 3.79 -5.05
N THR A 212 10.24 4.26 -5.83
CA THR A 212 11.36 5.06 -5.33
C THR A 212 10.92 6.39 -4.71
N ASP A 213 9.70 6.86 -4.99
CA ASP A 213 9.12 8.05 -4.37
C ASP A 213 8.81 7.83 -2.88
N PHE A 214 8.60 6.58 -2.45
CA PHE A 214 8.48 6.23 -1.03
C PHE A 214 9.83 6.12 -0.33
N MET A 215 10.94 5.97 -1.07
CA MET A 215 12.26 5.70 -0.51
C MET A 215 13.07 6.97 -0.17
N GLN A 216 12.37 8.09 -0.01
CA GLN A 216 12.99 9.41 0.10
C GLN A 216 13.42 9.70 1.54
N THR A 217 14.45 10.54 1.69
CA THR A 217 14.94 11.01 2.99
C THR A 217 15.06 12.53 3.01
N GLU A 218 14.80 13.14 4.16
CA GLU A 218 14.93 14.58 4.39
C GLU A 218 15.78 14.82 5.63
N GLN A 219 16.89 15.56 5.47
CA GLN A 219 17.85 15.85 6.56
C GLN A 219 18.34 14.57 7.29
N GLY A 220 18.59 13.50 6.54
CA GLY A 220 19.03 12.21 7.08
C GLY A 220 17.94 11.36 7.74
N ARG A 221 16.69 11.86 7.80
CA ARG A 221 15.53 11.12 8.29
C ARG A 221 14.75 10.52 7.13
N GLY A 222 14.27 9.28 7.28
CA GLY A 222 13.39 8.65 6.30
C GLY A 222 12.03 9.33 6.28
N VAL A 223 11.48 9.58 5.09
CA VAL A 223 10.14 10.14 4.97
C VAL A 223 9.10 9.11 5.43
N ILE A 224 8.14 9.55 6.24
CA ILE A 224 6.97 8.74 6.62
C ILE A 224 5.86 9.02 5.60
N ASN A 225 5.63 8.05 4.73
CA ASN A 225 4.59 8.07 3.71
C ASN A 225 3.29 7.55 4.34
N ILE A 226 2.27 8.41 4.33
CA ILE A 226 0.96 8.12 4.92
C ILE A 226 -0.08 8.10 3.81
N LEU A 227 -0.68 6.94 3.57
CA LEU A 227 -1.85 6.84 2.70
C LEU A 227 -3.10 7.22 3.50
N ALA A 228 -3.76 8.31 3.09
CA ALA A 228 -5.06 8.70 3.60
C ALA A 228 -6.11 7.67 3.13
N ALA A 229 -6.58 6.83 4.04
CA ALA A 229 -7.45 5.70 3.72
C ALA A 229 -8.88 5.84 4.28
N ASP A 230 -9.21 6.96 4.94
CA ASP A 230 -10.52 7.23 5.54
C ASP A 230 -11.69 7.10 4.55
N LYS A 231 -11.54 7.65 3.33
CA LYS A 231 -12.53 7.47 2.26
C LYS A 231 -12.44 6.10 1.61
N LEU A 232 -11.21 5.59 1.48
CA LEU A 232 -10.90 4.32 0.84
C LEU A 232 -11.52 3.14 1.60
N MET A 233 -11.77 3.29 2.91
CA MET A 233 -12.55 2.35 3.72
C MET A 233 -13.98 2.14 3.23
N ASN A 234 -14.60 3.14 2.60
CA ASN A 234 -15.94 2.99 2.03
C ASN A 234 -15.91 2.19 0.72
N SER A 235 -14.72 1.98 0.15
CA SER A 235 -14.48 1.17 -1.05
C SER A 235 -13.43 0.07 -0.78
N PRO A 236 -13.72 -0.93 0.08
CA PRO A 236 -12.75 -1.95 0.50
C PRO A 236 -12.06 -2.68 -0.65
N ARG A 237 -12.75 -2.89 -1.77
CA ARG A 237 -12.19 -3.55 -2.96
C ARG A 237 -11.06 -2.72 -3.59
N VAL A 238 -11.25 -1.41 -3.70
CA VAL A 238 -10.25 -0.49 -4.24
C VAL A 238 -9.03 -0.45 -3.30
N TYR A 239 -9.27 -0.40 -1.99
CA TYR A 239 -8.20 -0.47 -0.98
C TYR A 239 -7.35 -1.73 -1.14
N THR A 240 -8.00 -2.90 -1.09
CA THR A 240 -7.28 -4.17 -1.16
C THR A 240 -6.57 -4.33 -2.50
N THR A 241 -7.22 -3.99 -3.62
CA THR A 241 -6.55 -4.05 -4.93
C THR A 241 -5.35 -3.10 -5.00
N PHE A 242 -5.45 -1.88 -4.49
CA PHE A 242 -4.31 -0.95 -4.42
C PHE A 242 -3.14 -1.56 -3.63
N LEU A 243 -3.39 -2.11 -2.44
CA LEU A 243 -2.33 -2.71 -1.63
C LEU A 243 -1.70 -3.94 -2.30
N LEU A 244 -2.51 -4.77 -2.96
CA LEU A 244 -2.01 -5.94 -3.70
C LEU A 244 -1.18 -5.53 -4.91
N TRP A 245 -1.63 -4.52 -5.65
CA TRP A 245 -0.86 -3.92 -6.74
C TRP A 245 0.46 -3.35 -6.23
N LEU A 246 0.43 -2.58 -5.14
CA LEU A 246 1.63 -1.99 -4.56
C LEU A 246 2.63 -3.06 -4.11
N LEU A 247 2.16 -4.17 -3.53
CA LEU A 247 3.00 -5.30 -3.18
C LEU A 247 3.63 -5.94 -4.42
N ASP A 248 2.85 -6.18 -5.47
CA ASP A 248 3.39 -6.75 -6.72
C ASP A 248 4.45 -5.84 -7.36
N ASP A 249 4.15 -4.54 -7.43
CA ASP A 249 5.05 -3.50 -7.94
C ASP A 249 6.37 -3.46 -7.15
N LEU A 250 6.30 -3.48 -5.80
CA LEU A 250 7.48 -3.58 -4.94
C LEU A 250 8.34 -4.81 -5.27
N PHE A 251 7.72 -5.97 -5.44
CA PHE A 251 8.46 -7.21 -5.72
C PHE A 251 9.07 -7.26 -7.11
N ASN A 252 8.43 -6.63 -8.09
CA ASN A 252 8.92 -6.63 -9.47
C ASN A 252 10.01 -5.56 -9.68
N ASN A 253 9.92 -4.42 -9.00
CA ASN A 253 10.80 -3.27 -9.23
C ASN A 253 11.94 -3.12 -8.22
N LEU A 254 11.85 -3.70 -7.02
CA LEU A 254 12.96 -3.65 -6.06
C LEU A 254 13.90 -4.86 -6.20
N PRO A 255 15.23 -4.63 -6.19
CA PRO A 255 16.18 -5.74 -6.24
C PRO A 255 16.16 -6.53 -4.94
N GLU A 256 16.27 -7.86 -5.06
CA GLU A 256 16.49 -8.73 -3.92
C GLU A 256 17.86 -8.44 -3.28
N VAL A 257 17.86 -8.15 -1.97
CA VAL A 257 19.08 -7.85 -1.21
C VAL A 257 19.06 -8.57 0.14
N GLY A 258 20.13 -9.31 0.43
CA GLY A 258 20.31 -9.99 1.71
C GLY A 258 21.11 -9.18 2.72
N ASP A 259 20.80 -9.35 4.01
CA ASP A 259 21.69 -9.04 5.14
C ASP A 259 22.14 -7.58 5.34
N MET A 260 21.34 -6.61 4.90
CA MET A 260 21.57 -5.18 5.10
C MET A 260 21.64 -4.78 6.59
N ASP A 261 22.40 -3.72 6.93
CA ASP A 261 22.50 -3.22 8.31
C ASP A 261 21.18 -2.67 8.87
N LYS A 262 20.29 -2.23 7.97
CA LYS A 262 18.93 -1.75 8.26
C LYS A 262 18.07 -1.87 6.99
N PRO A 263 16.73 -1.93 7.12
CA PRO A 263 15.83 -1.95 5.97
C PRO A 263 15.95 -0.70 5.11
N LYS A 264 15.67 -0.84 3.80
CA LYS A 264 15.61 0.29 2.85
C LYS A 264 14.27 1.02 2.87
N LEU A 265 13.20 0.33 3.25
CA LEU A 265 11.83 0.82 3.34
C LEU A 265 11.07 -0.12 4.27
N VAL A 266 10.21 0.41 5.14
CA VAL A 266 9.37 -0.38 6.04
C VAL A 266 7.90 -0.13 5.70
N PHE A 267 7.15 -1.21 5.45
CA PHE A 267 5.71 -1.16 5.26
C PHE A 267 4.97 -1.58 6.53
N PHE A 268 4.06 -0.74 7.00
CA PHE A 268 3.08 -1.08 8.02
C PHE A 268 1.70 -1.26 7.39
N PHE A 269 1.19 -2.49 7.49
CA PHE A 269 -0.19 -2.81 7.15
C PHE A 269 -1.05 -2.73 8.41
N ASP A 270 -1.68 -1.59 8.65
CA ASP A 270 -2.78 -1.55 9.62
C ASP A 270 -3.97 -2.33 9.05
N GLU A 271 -4.65 -3.09 9.91
CA GLU A 271 -5.75 -3.98 9.53
C GLU A 271 -5.39 -5.02 8.44
N ALA A 272 -4.22 -5.65 8.56
CA ALA A 272 -3.70 -6.66 7.63
C ALA A 272 -4.72 -7.77 7.25
N HIS A 273 -5.70 -8.07 8.10
CA HIS A 273 -6.78 -9.01 7.78
C HIS A 273 -7.57 -8.63 6.51
N MET A 274 -7.72 -7.34 6.20
CA MET A 274 -8.38 -6.85 4.98
C MET A 274 -7.57 -7.16 3.70
N LEU A 275 -6.26 -7.33 3.84
CA LEU A 275 -5.39 -7.71 2.73
C LEU A 275 -5.46 -9.23 2.48
N PHE A 276 -5.44 -10.02 3.56
CA PHE A 276 -5.27 -11.47 3.48
C PHE A 276 -6.56 -12.28 3.29
N ASN A 277 -7.72 -11.81 3.75
CA ASN A 277 -8.95 -12.60 3.77
C ASN A 277 -9.41 -13.13 2.39
N ASP A 278 -8.94 -12.53 1.30
CA ASP A 278 -9.31 -12.93 -0.05
C ASP A 278 -8.14 -12.86 -1.05
N MET A 279 -6.87 -12.80 -0.61
CA MET A 279 -5.73 -12.62 -1.52
C MET A 279 -5.68 -13.72 -2.60
N PRO A 280 -5.44 -13.39 -3.90
CA PRO A 280 -5.29 -14.41 -4.94
C PRO A 280 -4.16 -15.37 -4.60
N LYS A 281 -4.37 -16.69 -4.80
CA LYS A 281 -3.37 -17.72 -4.47
C LYS A 281 -1.97 -17.42 -5.01
N PRO A 282 -1.79 -17.02 -6.29
CA PRO A 282 -0.44 -16.74 -6.81
C PRO A 282 0.26 -15.61 -6.06
N LEU A 283 -0.50 -14.59 -5.63
CA LEU A 283 0.05 -13.47 -4.88
C LEU A 283 0.30 -13.82 -3.41
N LEU A 284 -0.56 -14.64 -2.81
CA LEU A 284 -0.31 -15.21 -1.48
C LEU A 284 0.94 -16.09 -1.48
N GLU A 285 1.09 -16.95 -2.48
CA GLU A 285 2.29 -17.78 -2.68
C GLU A 285 3.54 -16.91 -2.89
N LYS A 286 3.45 -15.81 -3.64
CA LYS A 286 4.54 -14.86 -3.83
C LYS A 286 4.91 -14.16 -2.51
N VAL A 287 3.93 -13.77 -1.70
CA VAL A 287 4.18 -13.24 -0.35
C VAL A 287 4.83 -14.30 0.55
N GLU A 288 4.34 -15.54 0.54
CA GLU A 288 4.89 -16.65 1.34
C GLU A 288 6.31 -17.06 0.94
N GLN A 289 6.66 -17.02 -0.35
CA GLN A 289 7.99 -17.39 -0.85
C GLN A 289 9.10 -16.41 -0.44
N ILE A 290 8.73 -15.17 -0.10
CA ILE A 290 9.68 -14.10 0.21
C ILE A 290 9.86 -13.93 1.74
N VAL A 291 8.99 -14.56 2.54
CA VAL A 291 9.01 -14.55 4.01
C VAL A 291 9.99 -15.58 4.57
#